data_AF-Q6BMW7-F1
#
_entry.id   AF-Q6BMW7-F1
#
_cell.length_a   1.000
_cell.length_b   1.000
_cell.length_c   1.000
_cell.angle_alpha   90.00
_cell.angle_beta   90.00
_cell.angle_gamma   90.00
#
_symmetry.space_group_name_H-M   'P 1'
#
loop_
_entity.id
_entity.type
_entity.pdbx_description
1 polymer ?
#
loop_
_entity_poly.entity_id
_entity_poly.type
_entity_poly.pdbx_seq_one_letter_code
_entity_poly.pdbx_strand_id
1 'polypeptide(L)'
;MASESPYLDTESILNASDLINSTLISKGYITEKLNFNSINWKDLVQDQIENNIQELAKLDELKVTETIYNNDKNIINIIYSLLQSIERNKAQNKSFNKVISKKDSTIRDLQKKIESLEHQVDQSESRLNRFVQIDQLQLSKRVQDLSHVNKLQTQDLNKLKNWCTDIKTKYHVKLKKKNIEIDHLKNQLLDKKNLSTTTTFGIPLSYDSSRNNDTTSFDQDINSNIIYNHNPIIDNTNPNTHLNSSLQPVLNKQYEQIVIDLTQLIENLISENHKFSRFIKLINNYYQSLNIQLSNINHKHLDVRSLPNPSDLIDLNEFTGDLDPANINSKDSLDEIESFEYITKPLLNNVYKNYHYVSNLVELVDSNSAQINENENGFSSKKIDELKTELEIVTRNWQDAIKTLENWKNYQQTNDD
;
A
#
# COMPACT_ATOMS: atom_id res chain seq x y z
N MET A 1 78.65 40.73 -10.76
CA MET A 1 78.49 39.64 -9.78
C MET A 1 77.01 39.52 -9.50
N ALA A 2 76.44 38.38 -9.87
CA ALA A 2 75.02 38.14 -10.02
C ALA A 2 74.36 37.92 -8.65
N SER A 3 73.28 38.65 -8.40
CA SER A 3 72.33 38.39 -7.33
C SER A 3 71.43 37.24 -7.76
N GLU A 4 71.66 36.06 -7.21
CA GLU A 4 70.80 34.89 -7.35
C GLU A 4 69.45 35.15 -6.67
N SER A 5 68.41 35.31 -7.47
CA SER A 5 67.01 35.30 -7.05
C SER A 5 66.66 33.95 -6.41
N PRO A 6 65.79 33.91 -5.38
CA PRO A 6 65.42 32.68 -4.71
C PRO A 6 64.81 31.70 -5.72
N TYR A 7 65.27 30.46 -5.68
CA TYR A 7 64.81 29.33 -6.49
C TYR A 7 63.27 29.35 -6.62
N LEU A 8 62.78 29.78 -7.78
CA LEU A 8 61.37 29.70 -8.12
C LEU A 8 61.05 28.21 -8.30
N ASP A 9 60.19 27.65 -7.45
CA ASP A 9 59.76 26.24 -7.55
C ASP A 9 58.88 26.05 -8.79
N THR A 10 59.54 25.95 -9.94
CA THR A 10 58.91 25.84 -11.27
C THR A 10 58.03 24.61 -11.40
N GLU A 11 58.32 23.53 -10.66
CA GLU A 11 57.56 22.28 -10.71
C GLU A 11 56.22 22.42 -9.97
N SER A 12 56.20 23.05 -8.80
CA SER A 12 54.96 23.38 -8.10
C SER A 12 54.06 24.33 -8.90
N ILE A 13 54.65 25.32 -9.59
CA ILE A 13 53.89 26.26 -10.43
C ILE A 13 53.34 25.54 -11.68
N LEU A 14 54.06 24.58 -12.24
CA LEU A 14 53.61 23.79 -13.39
C LEU A 14 52.45 22.86 -13.01
N ASN A 15 52.56 22.16 -11.87
CA ASN A 15 51.47 21.36 -11.32
C ASN A 15 50.22 22.19 -11.02
N ALA A 16 50.40 23.40 -10.44
CA ALA A 16 49.30 24.32 -10.18
C ALA A 16 48.66 24.83 -11.48
N SER A 17 49.46 25.16 -12.50
CA SER A 17 49.02 25.57 -13.83
C SER A 17 48.18 24.48 -14.51
N ASP A 18 48.64 23.22 -14.47
CA ASP A 18 47.91 22.09 -15.04
C ASP A 18 46.63 21.80 -14.29
N LEU A 19 46.62 21.92 -12.96
CA LEU A 19 45.42 21.80 -12.15
C LEU A 19 44.40 22.92 -12.45
N ILE A 20 44.86 24.16 -12.61
CA ILE A 20 44.01 25.30 -12.95
C ILE A 20 43.42 25.09 -14.34
N ASN A 21 44.25 24.75 -15.33
CA ASN A 21 43.79 24.49 -16.69
C ASN A 21 42.82 23.30 -16.74
N SER A 22 43.11 22.19 -16.05
CA SER A 22 42.20 21.05 -16.00
C SER A 22 40.87 21.39 -15.33
N THR A 23 40.90 22.21 -14.27
CA THR A 23 39.69 22.64 -13.56
C THR A 23 38.86 23.62 -14.38
N LEU A 24 39.50 24.52 -15.13
CA LEU A 24 38.82 25.48 -15.99
C LEU A 24 38.24 24.81 -17.25
N ILE A 25 38.96 23.86 -17.85
CA ILE A 25 38.48 23.04 -18.97
C ILE A 25 37.31 22.16 -18.54
N SER A 26 37.45 21.42 -17.43
CA SER A 26 36.39 20.51 -16.93
C SER A 26 35.11 21.26 -16.55
N LYS A 27 35.23 22.49 -16.07
CA LYS A 27 34.07 23.36 -15.77
C LYS A 27 33.56 24.14 -16.99
N GLY A 28 34.18 23.99 -18.16
CA GLY A 28 33.75 24.60 -19.42
C GLY A 28 34.02 26.10 -19.52
N TYR A 29 34.92 26.65 -18.71
CA TYR A 29 35.26 28.09 -18.75
C TYR A 29 36.26 28.44 -19.86
N ILE A 30 37.02 27.46 -20.36
CA ILE A 30 37.99 27.62 -21.45
C ILE A 30 37.93 26.45 -22.44
N THR A 31 38.23 26.76 -23.71
CA THR A 31 38.44 25.77 -24.79
C THR A 31 39.92 25.53 -25.08
N GLU A 32 40.79 26.47 -24.71
CA GLU A 32 42.23 26.44 -24.95
C GLU A 32 43.01 26.61 -23.65
N LYS A 33 44.20 25.98 -23.56
CA LYS A 33 45.04 26.01 -22.36
C LYS A 33 45.60 27.41 -22.13
N LEU A 34 45.50 27.92 -20.90
CA LEU A 34 46.15 29.17 -20.51
C LEU A 34 47.66 28.98 -20.42
N ASN A 35 48.38 29.90 -21.04
CA ASN A 35 49.84 29.96 -20.99
C ASN A 35 50.25 31.00 -19.96
N PHE A 36 51.09 30.59 -19.00
CA PHE A 36 51.57 31.49 -17.94
C PHE A 36 52.94 32.06 -18.28
N ASN A 37 53.12 33.37 -18.06
CA ASN A 37 54.39 34.06 -18.35
C ASN A 37 55.60 33.45 -17.64
N SER A 38 55.41 32.81 -16.47
CA SER A 38 56.50 32.21 -15.70
C SER A 38 56.96 30.84 -16.21
N ILE A 39 56.18 30.16 -17.05
CA ILE A 39 56.45 28.77 -17.50
C ILE A 39 56.45 28.68 -19.03
N ASN A 40 55.47 29.28 -19.69
CA ASN A 40 55.22 29.19 -21.13
C ASN A 40 55.71 30.45 -21.88
N TRP A 41 56.68 31.18 -21.34
CA TRP A 41 57.21 32.40 -21.98
C TRP A 41 57.71 32.16 -23.40
N LYS A 42 58.33 30.99 -23.64
CA LYS A 42 58.81 30.60 -24.98
C LYS A 42 57.67 30.44 -25.98
N ASP A 43 56.58 29.81 -25.55
CA ASP A 43 55.39 29.59 -26.40
C ASP A 43 54.63 30.89 -26.67
N LEU A 44 54.62 31.81 -25.69
CA LEU A 44 53.95 33.12 -25.79
C LEU A 44 54.69 34.12 -26.69
N VAL A 45 56.01 33.97 -26.85
CA VAL A 45 56.87 34.87 -27.63
C VAL A 45 57.26 34.24 -28.98
N GLN A 46 56.84 33.01 -29.25
CA GLN A 46 57.18 32.26 -30.47
C GLN A 46 56.86 33.04 -31.77
N ASP A 47 55.72 33.73 -31.83
CA ASP A 47 55.32 34.54 -32.99
C ASP A 47 56.25 35.75 -33.26
N GLN A 48 56.98 36.22 -32.24
CA GLN A 48 57.95 37.30 -32.37
C GLN A 48 59.31 36.80 -32.86
N ILE A 49 59.65 35.55 -32.51
CA ILE A 49 60.90 34.88 -32.90
C ILE A 49 60.83 34.41 -34.36
N GLU A 50 59.66 33.99 -34.85
CA GLU A 50 59.48 33.61 -36.27
C GLU A 50 59.52 34.79 -37.23
N ASN A 51 59.12 35.98 -36.79
CA ASN A 51 59.05 37.18 -37.65
C ASN A 51 60.30 38.07 -37.60
N ASN A 52 61.24 37.88 -36.66
CA ASN A 52 62.51 38.60 -36.63
C ASN A 52 63.67 37.71 -36.13
N ILE A 53 64.77 37.77 -36.88
CA ILE A 53 65.96 36.93 -36.78
C ILE A 53 66.62 36.99 -35.38
N GLN A 54 66.64 35.83 -34.71
CA GLN A 54 67.66 35.29 -33.80
C GLN A 54 68.16 36.04 -32.55
N GLU A 55 67.66 37.23 -32.18
CA GLU A 55 67.92 37.77 -30.84
C GLU A 55 66.62 37.97 -30.07
N LEU A 56 66.52 37.36 -28.88
CA LEU A 56 65.49 37.66 -27.89
C LEU A 56 65.54 39.19 -27.66
N ALA A 57 64.63 39.93 -28.26
CA ALA A 57 64.54 41.36 -28.08
C ALA A 57 64.41 41.64 -26.57
N LYS A 58 65.24 42.57 -26.07
CA LYS A 58 65.21 43.01 -24.67
C LYS A 58 63.78 43.41 -24.28
N LEU A 59 63.46 43.31 -23.00
CA LEU A 59 62.12 43.57 -22.44
C LEU A 59 61.46 44.90 -22.90
N ASP A 60 62.24 45.87 -23.38
CA ASP A 60 61.79 47.18 -23.83
C ASP A 60 61.26 47.24 -25.29
N GLU A 61 61.36 46.16 -26.08
CA GLU A 61 60.92 46.12 -27.51
C GLU A 61 59.79 45.12 -27.80
N LEU A 62 59.16 44.53 -26.77
CA LEU A 62 58.03 43.60 -26.94
C LEU A 62 56.81 44.31 -27.54
N LYS A 63 56.36 43.85 -28.73
CA LYS A 63 55.09 44.27 -29.34
C LYS A 63 53.97 43.35 -28.85
N VAL A 64 52.75 43.87 -28.67
CA VAL A 64 51.59 43.02 -28.35
C VAL A 64 51.31 42.11 -29.54
N THR A 65 51.67 40.84 -29.44
CA THR A 65 51.37 39.80 -30.44
C THR A 65 49.97 39.22 -30.23
N GLU A 66 49.41 38.65 -31.29
CA GLU A 66 48.04 38.11 -31.31
C GLU A 66 47.85 36.96 -30.31
N THR A 67 48.88 36.15 -30.08
CA THR A 67 48.92 35.09 -29.05
C THR A 67 48.84 35.62 -27.62
N ILE A 68 49.60 36.68 -27.30
CA ILE A 68 49.54 37.33 -25.97
C ILE A 68 48.16 37.97 -25.76
N TYR A 69 47.64 38.66 -26.78
CA TYR A 69 46.32 39.29 -26.72
C TYR A 69 45.20 38.26 -26.54
N ASN A 70 45.23 37.13 -27.25
CA ASN A 70 44.22 36.07 -27.12
C ASN A 70 44.32 35.36 -25.75
N ASN A 71 45.53 35.13 -25.24
CA ASN A 71 45.73 34.59 -23.89
C ASN A 71 45.16 35.55 -22.82
N ASP A 72 45.46 36.85 -22.90
CA ASP A 72 44.94 37.86 -21.98
C ASP A 72 43.41 38.01 -22.08
N LYS A 73 42.85 37.96 -23.30
CA LYS A 73 41.41 37.95 -23.53
C LYS A 73 40.75 36.73 -22.89
N ASN A 74 41.36 35.56 -22.98
CA ASN A 74 40.89 34.34 -22.33
C ASN A 74 40.94 34.49 -20.80
N ILE A 75 42.03 35.03 -20.24
CA ILE A 75 42.15 35.31 -18.80
C ILE A 75 41.04 36.27 -18.33
N ILE A 76 40.80 37.37 -19.06
CA ILE A 76 39.76 38.34 -18.70
C ILE A 76 38.37 37.70 -18.77
N ASN A 77 38.07 36.92 -19.82
CA ASN A 77 36.79 36.21 -19.93
C ASN A 77 36.58 35.21 -18.79
N ILE A 78 37.64 34.51 -18.36
CA ILE A 78 37.60 33.62 -17.21
C ILE A 78 37.27 34.41 -15.95
N ILE A 79 37.95 35.54 -15.70
CA ILE A 79 37.68 36.39 -14.53
C ILE A 79 36.22 36.85 -14.52
N TYR A 80 35.68 37.30 -15.65
CA TYR A 80 34.27 37.69 -15.75
C TYR A 80 33.31 36.52 -15.52
N SER A 81 33.58 35.35 -16.11
CA SER A 81 32.74 34.16 -15.94
C SER A 81 32.76 33.64 -14.48
N LEU A 82 33.92 33.67 -13.83
CA LEU A 82 34.07 33.32 -12.42
C LEU A 82 33.37 34.33 -11.51
N LEU A 83 33.49 35.63 -11.82
CA LEU A 83 32.77 36.68 -11.07
C LEU A 83 31.26 36.47 -11.18
N GLN A 84 30.75 36.21 -12.38
CA GLN A 84 29.34 35.91 -12.60
C GLN A 84 28.90 34.63 -11.88
N SER A 85 29.74 33.59 -11.86
CA SER A 85 29.49 32.37 -11.08
C SER A 85 29.45 32.65 -9.57
N ILE A 86 30.35 33.50 -9.06
CA ILE A 86 30.37 33.89 -7.64
C ILE A 86 29.11 34.69 -7.29
N GLU A 87 28.69 35.62 -8.14
CA GLU A 87 27.44 36.38 -7.94
C GLU A 87 26.21 35.47 -7.97
N ARG A 88 26.16 34.52 -8.91
CA ARG A 88 25.09 33.51 -8.97
C ARG A 88 25.08 32.63 -7.72
N ASN A 89 26.24 32.19 -7.25
CA ASN A 89 26.36 31.41 -6.02
C ASN A 89 25.92 32.22 -4.79
N LYS A 90 26.32 33.50 -4.69
CA LYS A 90 25.87 34.41 -3.61
C LYS A 90 24.35 34.62 -3.62
N ALA A 91 23.76 34.78 -4.81
CA ALA A 91 22.30 34.89 -4.95
C ALA A 91 21.59 33.59 -4.52
N GLN A 92 22.13 32.43 -4.91
CA GLN A 92 21.63 31.12 -4.49
C GLN A 92 21.76 30.91 -2.97
N ASN A 93 22.89 31.24 -2.36
CA ASN A 93 23.05 31.14 -0.91
C ASN A 93 22.07 32.05 -0.17
N LYS A 94 21.80 33.25 -0.69
CA LYS A 94 20.80 34.15 -0.11
C LYS A 94 19.38 33.56 -0.22
N SER A 95 19.03 32.91 -1.32
CA SER A 95 17.72 32.24 -1.44
C SER A 95 17.62 31.01 -0.54
N PHE A 96 18.68 30.20 -0.45
CA PHE A 96 18.75 29.06 0.47
C PHE A 96 18.60 29.51 1.93
N ASN A 97 19.30 30.55 2.36
CA ASN A 97 19.18 31.08 3.72
C ASN A 97 17.77 31.60 4.04
N LYS A 98 17.08 32.21 3.07
CA LYS A 98 15.66 32.59 3.23
C LYS A 98 14.75 31.37 3.40
N VAL A 99 14.98 30.30 2.62
CA VAL A 99 14.22 29.06 2.74
C VAL A 99 14.47 28.39 4.09
N ILE A 100 15.72 28.35 4.54
CA ILE A 100 16.09 27.81 5.86
C ILE A 100 15.39 28.60 6.96
N SER A 101 15.47 29.94 6.93
CA SER A 101 14.79 30.78 7.92
C SER A 101 13.27 30.59 7.94
N LYS A 102 12.64 30.39 6.78
CA LYS A 102 11.21 30.05 6.68
C LYS A 102 10.93 28.68 7.29
N LYS A 103 11.75 27.68 6.98
CA LYS A 103 11.64 26.33 7.55
C LYS A 103 11.81 26.35 9.08
N ASP A 104 12.78 27.11 9.60
CA ASP A 104 12.99 27.26 11.05
C ASP A 104 11.78 27.92 11.73
N SER A 105 11.12 28.87 11.07
CA SER A 105 9.86 29.44 11.57
C SER A 105 8.76 28.38 11.64
N THR A 106 8.58 27.61 10.57
CA THR A 106 7.56 26.55 10.56
C THR A 106 7.84 25.46 11.59
N ILE A 107 9.12 25.12 11.81
CA ILE A 107 9.52 24.17 12.87
C ILE A 107 9.13 24.72 14.24
N ARG A 108 9.41 26.00 14.52
CA ARG A 108 9.03 26.64 15.79
C ARG A 108 7.51 26.66 16.00
N ASP A 109 6.74 26.92 14.95
CA ASP A 109 5.28 26.92 15.04
C ASP A 109 4.72 25.52 15.27
N LEU A 110 5.29 24.50 14.61
CA LEU A 110 4.95 23.10 14.82
C LEU A 110 5.32 22.62 16.23
N GLN A 111 6.48 23.02 16.75
CA GLN A 111 6.89 22.71 18.13
C GLN A 111 5.91 23.27 19.15
N LYS A 112 5.47 24.52 18.99
CA LYS A 112 4.42 25.10 19.85
C LYS A 112 3.10 24.36 19.76
N LYS A 113 2.72 23.89 18.56
CA LYS A 113 1.50 23.10 18.37
C LYS A 113 1.62 21.74 19.07
N ILE A 114 2.79 21.10 18.99
CA ILE A 114 3.08 19.85 19.69
C ILE A 114 2.97 20.06 21.20
N GLU A 115 3.64 21.07 21.76
CA GLU A 115 3.56 21.40 23.20
C GLU A 115 2.11 21.66 23.65
N SER A 116 1.32 22.37 22.84
CA SER A 116 -0.10 22.61 23.14
C SER A 116 -0.94 21.33 23.10
N LEU A 117 -0.66 20.42 22.16
CA LEU A 117 -1.36 19.14 22.04
C LEU A 117 -0.97 18.19 23.17
N GLU A 118 0.31 18.13 23.54
CA GLU A 118 0.79 17.39 24.71
C GLU A 118 0.08 17.86 25.97
N HIS A 119 0.00 19.18 26.19
CA HIS A 119 -0.73 19.73 27.34
C HIS A 119 -2.22 19.37 27.33
N GLN A 120 -2.85 19.34 26.14
CA GLN A 120 -4.25 18.95 26.00
C GLN A 120 -4.46 17.45 26.28
N VAL A 121 -3.54 16.60 25.83
CA VAL A 121 -3.54 15.15 26.11
C VAL A 121 -3.39 14.92 27.61
N ASP A 122 -2.39 15.51 28.25
CA ASP A 122 -2.18 15.42 29.71
C ASP A 122 -3.43 15.84 30.49
N GLN A 123 -4.09 16.92 30.06
CA GLN A 123 -5.33 17.37 30.68
C GLN A 123 -6.46 16.34 30.52
N SER A 124 -6.58 15.74 29.33
CA SER A 124 -7.59 14.72 29.05
C SER A 124 -7.34 13.43 29.82
N GLU A 125 -6.08 13.00 29.94
CA GLU A 125 -5.66 11.84 30.72
C GLU A 125 -5.90 12.06 32.21
N SER A 126 -5.60 13.25 32.73
CA SER A 126 -5.91 13.62 34.12
C SER A 126 -7.41 13.53 34.41
N ARG A 127 -8.25 14.01 33.48
CA ARG A 127 -9.72 13.90 33.59
C ARG A 127 -10.19 12.45 33.54
N LEU A 128 -9.65 11.66 32.62
CA LEU A 128 -9.98 10.24 32.49
C LEU A 128 -9.58 9.46 33.75
N ASN A 129 -8.36 9.67 34.26
CA ASN A 129 -7.87 9.04 35.48
C ASN A 129 -8.78 9.37 36.68
N ARG A 130 -9.22 10.63 36.79
CA ARG A 130 -10.19 11.02 37.82
C ARG A 130 -11.51 10.26 37.68
N PHE A 131 -12.05 10.16 36.47
CA PHE A 131 -13.31 9.46 36.21
C PHE A 131 -13.20 7.96 36.54
N VAL A 132 -12.13 7.30 36.10
CA VAL A 132 -11.91 5.87 36.33
C VAL A 132 -11.67 5.58 37.82
N GLN A 133 -10.84 6.37 38.49
CA GLN A 133 -10.49 6.09 39.89
C GLN A 133 -11.58 6.49 40.87
N ILE A 134 -12.28 7.60 40.64
CA ILE A 134 -13.24 8.13 41.61
C ILE A 134 -14.67 7.79 41.19
N ASP A 135 -15.09 8.23 40.01
CA ASP A 135 -16.49 8.19 39.63
C ASP A 135 -16.97 6.77 39.31
N GLN A 136 -16.15 5.97 38.63
CA GLN A 136 -16.49 4.58 38.33
C GLN A 136 -16.57 3.72 39.60
N LEU A 137 -15.64 3.90 40.55
CA LEU A 137 -15.68 3.18 41.83
C LEU A 137 -16.91 3.57 42.65
N GLN A 138 -17.24 4.87 42.70
CA GLN A 138 -18.44 5.35 43.39
C GLN A 138 -19.72 4.82 42.73
N LEU A 139 -19.79 4.83 41.40
CA LEU A 139 -20.93 4.32 40.66
C LEU A 139 -21.08 2.82 40.84
N SER A 140 -19.99 2.05 40.75
CA SER A 140 -19.99 0.61 40.98
C SER A 140 -20.49 0.26 42.38
N LYS A 141 -20.04 1.01 43.41
CA LYS A 141 -20.53 0.82 44.78
C LYS A 141 -22.03 1.09 44.86
N ARG A 142 -22.52 2.17 44.25
CA ARG A 142 -23.95 2.50 44.24
C ARG A 142 -24.78 1.44 43.49
N VAL A 143 -24.27 0.90 42.39
CA VAL A 143 -24.91 -0.20 41.66
C VAL A 143 -24.98 -1.47 42.53
N GLN A 144 -23.91 -1.79 43.25
CA GLN A 144 -23.89 -2.93 44.16
C GLN A 144 -24.90 -2.77 45.30
N ASP A 145 -24.97 -1.58 45.91
CA ASP A 145 -25.93 -1.25 46.97
C ASP A 145 -27.38 -1.38 46.48
N LEU A 146 -27.68 -0.81 45.30
CA LEU A 146 -29.00 -0.92 44.69
C LEU A 146 -29.36 -2.37 44.30
N SER A 147 -28.40 -3.13 43.79
CA SER A 147 -28.60 -4.56 43.50
C SER A 147 -28.91 -5.36 44.75
N HIS A 148 -28.23 -5.07 45.87
CA HIS A 148 -28.50 -5.70 47.16
C HIS A 148 -29.91 -5.36 47.66
N VAL A 149 -30.31 -4.10 47.59
CA VAL A 149 -31.67 -3.67 47.95
C VAL A 149 -32.73 -4.36 47.07
N ASN A 150 -32.50 -4.43 45.76
CA ASN A 150 -33.44 -5.08 44.84
C ASN A 150 -33.56 -6.60 45.11
N LYS A 151 -32.46 -7.27 45.45
CA LYS A 151 -32.48 -8.68 45.88
C LYS A 151 -33.31 -8.87 47.16
N LEU A 152 -33.14 -8.00 48.16
CA LEU A 152 -33.93 -8.05 49.39
C LEU A 152 -35.42 -7.83 49.10
N GLN A 153 -35.76 -6.81 48.31
CA GLN A 153 -37.14 -6.52 47.92
C GLN A 153 -37.77 -7.71 47.15
N THR A 154 -37.02 -8.34 46.26
CA THR A 154 -37.48 -9.53 45.52
C THR A 154 -37.74 -10.70 46.47
N GLN A 155 -36.87 -10.91 47.47
CA GLN A 155 -37.09 -11.93 48.50
C GLN A 155 -38.36 -11.64 49.32
N ASP A 156 -38.58 -10.39 49.72
CA ASP A 156 -39.76 -10.01 50.48
C ASP A 156 -41.06 -10.10 49.67
N LEU A 157 -41.02 -9.74 48.37
CA LEU A 157 -42.14 -9.96 47.46
C LEU A 157 -42.46 -11.45 47.30
N ASN A 158 -41.44 -12.32 47.23
CA ASN A 158 -41.66 -13.77 47.18
C ASN A 158 -42.27 -14.30 48.47
N LYS A 159 -41.82 -13.83 49.65
CA LYS A 159 -42.45 -14.17 50.93
C LYS A 159 -43.91 -13.72 50.97
N LEU A 160 -44.19 -12.49 50.53
CA LEU A 160 -45.55 -11.94 50.47
C LEU A 160 -46.44 -12.75 49.52
N LYS A 161 -45.92 -13.10 48.35
CA LYS A 161 -46.61 -13.97 47.38
C LYS A 161 -46.97 -15.32 48.00
N ASN A 162 -46.02 -15.98 48.67
CA ASN A 162 -46.24 -17.25 49.35
C ASN A 162 -47.29 -17.11 50.47
N TRP A 163 -47.24 -16.01 51.24
CA TRP A 163 -48.22 -15.76 52.27
C TRP A 163 -49.63 -15.53 51.70
N CYS A 164 -49.75 -14.77 50.60
CA CYS A 164 -51.00 -14.60 49.86
C CYS A 164 -51.54 -15.94 49.33
N THR A 165 -50.67 -16.81 48.79
CA THR A 165 -51.10 -18.14 48.33
C THR A 165 -51.55 -19.04 49.48
N ASP A 166 -50.89 -18.98 50.64
CA ASP A 166 -51.26 -19.73 51.83
C ASP A 166 -52.61 -19.26 52.37
N ILE A 167 -52.82 -17.95 52.46
CA ILE A 167 -54.09 -17.35 52.88
C ILE A 167 -55.20 -17.76 51.91
N LYS A 168 -54.98 -17.63 50.60
CA LYS A 168 -55.95 -18.05 49.57
C LYS A 168 -56.31 -19.53 49.71
N THR A 169 -55.33 -20.38 49.94
CA THR A 169 -55.54 -21.83 50.13
C THR A 169 -56.32 -22.12 51.41
N LYS A 170 -55.98 -21.47 52.53
CA LYS A 170 -56.71 -21.60 53.80
C LYS A 170 -58.18 -21.17 53.66
N TYR A 171 -58.45 -20.07 52.97
CA TYR A 171 -59.83 -19.63 52.70
C TYR A 171 -60.56 -20.59 51.78
N HIS A 172 -59.92 -21.09 50.72
CA HIS A 172 -60.50 -22.08 49.81
C HIS A 172 -60.90 -23.37 50.55
N VAL A 173 -60.04 -23.88 51.44
CA VAL A 173 -60.34 -25.06 52.26
C VAL A 173 -61.49 -24.78 53.23
N LYS A 174 -61.50 -23.61 53.89
CA LYS A 174 -62.62 -23.21 54.76
C LYS A 174 -63.93 -23.14 53.99
N LEU A 175 -63.93 -22.57 52.78
CA LEU A 175 -65.09 -22.48 51.91
C LEU A 175 -65.58 -23.87 51.51
N LYS A 176 -64.68 -24.77 51.09
CA LYS A 176 -65.01 -26.17 50.81
C LYS A 176 -65.61 -26.88 52.03
N LYS A 177 -65.02 -26.72 53.22
CA LYS A 177 -65.54 -27.31 54.46
C LYS A 177 -66.94 -26.79 54.77
N LYS A 178 -67.18 -25.48 54.59
CA LYS A 178 -68.49 -24.87 54.79
C LYS A 178 -69.51 -25.34 53.74
N ASN A 179 -69.11 -25.52 52.48
CA ASN A 179 -69.96 -26.14 51.47
C ASN A 179 -70.33 -27.57 51.83
N ILE A 180 -69.37 -28.40 52.26
CA ILE A 180 -69.67 -29.78 52.71
C ILE A 180 -70.61 -29.78 53.92
N GLU A 181 -70.43 -28.85 54.86
CA GLU A 181 -71.33 -28.68 56.01
C GLU A 181 -72.75 -28.27 55.56
N ILE A 182 -72.87 -27.34 54.61
CA ILE A 182 -74.14 -26.96 54.00
C ILE A 182 -74.80 -28.16 53.30
N ASP A 183 -74.03 -28.91 52.50
CA ASP A 183 -74.52 -30.11 51.80
C ASP A 183 -74.95 -31.20 52.79
N HIS A 184 -74.20 -31.39 53.89
CA HIS A 184 -74.56 -32.31 54.95
C HIS A 184 -75.84 -31.90 55.68
N LEU A 185 -75.98 -30.62 56.04
CA LEU A 185 -77.19 -30.08 56.66
C LEU A 185 -78.39 -30.17 55.71
N LYS A 186 -78.18 -29.93 54.40
CA LYS A 186 -79.20 -30.10 53.36
C LYS A 186 -79.65 -31.55 53.26
N ASN A 187 -78.71 -32.51 53.28
CA ASN A 187 -79.01 -33.94 53.26
C ASN A 187 -79.73 -34.37 54.54
N GLN A 188 -79.28 -33.95 55.73
CA GLN A 188 -80.00 -34.22 56.98
C GLN A 188 -81.44 -33.67 56.97
N LEU A 189 -81.66 -32.51 56.36
CA LEU A 189 -82.98 -31.91 56.23
C LEU A 189 -83.86 -32.71 55.26
N LEU A 190 -83.28 -33.26 54.18
CA LEU A 190 -83.96 -34.20 53.29
C LEU A 190 -84.30 -35.51 54.01
N ASP A 191 -83.36 -36.09 54.75
CA ASP A 191 -83.52 -37.34 55.49
C ASP A 191 -84.56 -37.22 56.61
N LYS A 192 -84.51 -36.16 57.42
CA LYS A 192 -85.51 -35.90 58.48
C LYS A 192 -86.93 -35.73 57.95
N LYS A 193 -87.06 -35.37 56.67
CA LYS A 193 -88.37 -35.14 56.05
C LYS A 193 -88.92 -36.38 55.34
N ASN A 194 -88.21 -37.52 55.31
CA ASN A 194 -88.63 -38.77 54.67
C ASN A 194 -89.40 -38.54 53.33
N LEU A 195 -88.91 -37.62 52.50
CA LEU A 195 -89.46 -37.43 51.16
C LEU A 195 -88.66 -38.30 50.19
N SER A 196 -89.16 -39.51 50.00
CA SER A 196 -88.90 -40.25 48.77
C SER A 196 -89.59 -39.54 47.61
N THR A 197 -88.88 -39.50 46.48
CA THR A 197 -89.32 -39.22 45.10
C THR A 197 -89.73 -37.78 44.70
N THR A 198 -88.97 -37.29 43.71
CA THR A 198 -89.49 -36.80 42.42
C THR A 198 -90.68 -35.83 42.46
N THR A 199 -90.41 -34.54 42.22
CA THR A 199 -91.22 -33.73 41.30
C THR A 199 -90.43 -32.51 40.82
N THR A 200 -90.14 -32.52 39.52
CA THR A 200 -89.93 -31.36 38.65
C THR A 200 -91.05 -30.33 38.81
N PHE A 201 -90.73 -29.04 38.92
CA PHE A 201 -91.46 -27.83 38.48
C PHE A 201 -90.60 -26.64 38.96
N GLY A 202 -90.25 -25.59 38.22
CA GLY A 202 -90.51 -25.15 36.86
C GLY A 202 -89.65 -23.89 36.62
N ILE A 203 -89.38 -23.59 35.36
CA ILE A 203 -88.81 -22.31 34.93
C ILE A 203 -89.88 -21.22 35.08
N PRO A 204 -89.52 -19.99 35.52
CA PRO A 204 -89.69 -18.80 34.66
C PRO A 204 -88.42 -17.91 34.71
N LEU A 205 -87.85 -17.54 33.57
CA LEU A 205 -88.13 -16.35 32.75
C LEU A 205 -87.71 -15.01 33.40
N SER A 206 -86.57 -14.52 32.90
CA SER A 206 -86.19 -13.15 32.54
C SER A 206 -86.74 -11.95 33.33
N TYR A 207 -85.84 -11.06 33.77
CA TYR A 207 -85.96 -9.64 33.40
C TYR A 207 -84.59 -8.97 33.33
N ASP A 208 -84.37 -8.37 32.17
CA ASP A 208 -83.33 -7.43 31.80
C ASP A 208 -83.77 -6.04 32.26
N SER A 209 -82.92 -5.29 32.95
CA SER A 209 -83.12 -3.87 33.19
C SER A 209 -81.77 -3.16 33.39
N SER A 210 -81.11 -2.93 32.26
CA SER A 210 -80.67 -1.62 31.78
C SER A 210 -80.60 -0.44 32.77
N ARG A 211 -79.41 0.19 32.78
CA ARG A 211 -79.16 1.65 32.70
C ARG A 211 -79.45 2.55 33.91
N ASN A 212 -78.39 3.17 34.47
CA ASN A 212 -77.91 4.50 34.05
C ASN A 212 -76.80 5.07 34.95
N ASN A 213 -75.80 5.69 34.28
CA ASN A 213 -75.03 6.91 34.65
C ASN A 213 -74.12 6.85 35.90
N ASP A 214 -72.95 7.47 35.98
CA ASP A 214 -72.02 8.14 35.07
C ASP A 214 -70.77 8.43 35.94
N THR A 215 -69.68 8.86 35.31
CA THR A 215 -68.52 9.60 35.89
C THR A 215 -67.35 8.88 36.59
N THR A 216 -66.16 9.19 36.06
CA THR A 216 -64.78 9.04 36.57
C THR A 216 -63.96 7.82 36.11
N SER A 217 -63.71 7.85 34.80
CA SER A 217 -62.49 7.39 34.13
C SER A 217 -61.19 7.82 34.83
N PHE A 218 -60.36 6.83 35.18
CA PHE A 218 -58.90 6.97 35.31
C PHE A 218 -58.24 5.83 34.52
N ASP A 219 -58.48 5.81 33.21
CA ASP A 219 -57.59 5.15 32.26
C ASP A 219 -56.67 6.23 31.71
N GLN A 220 -55.43 6.22 32.20
CA GLN A 220 -54.33 7.03 31.71
C GLN A 220 -53.87 6.44 30.38
N ASP A 221 -54.60 6.80 29.32
CA ASP A 221 -54.16 6.54 27.96
C ASP A 221 -52.91 7.37 27.65
N ILE A 222 -51.88 6.62 27.30
CA ILE A 222 -50.60 7.05 26.77
C ILE A 222 -50.87 7.74 25.43
N ASN A 223 -50.93 9.07 25.45
CA ASN A 223 -50.88 9.85 24.22
C ASN A 223 -49.41 9.98 23.77
N SER A 224 -48.91 8.93 23.12
CA SER A 224 -47.60 8.91 22.46
C SER A 224 -47.75 9.36 21.01
N ASN A 225 -47.99 10.67 20.82
CA ASN A 225 -47.76 11.33 19.53
C ASN A 225 -47.59 12.84 19.75
N ILE A 226 -46.50 13.20 20.43
CA ILE A 226 -45.89 14.53 20.31
C ILE A 226 -44.52 14.31 19.70
N ILE A 227 -44.48 14.33 18.36
CA ILE A 227 -43.23 14.49 17.62
C ILE A 227 -42.85 15.96 17.79
N TYR A 228 -41.85 16.24 18.62
CA TYR A 228 -41.14 17.52 18.60
C TYR A 228 -40.33 17.59 17.30
N ASN A 229 -41.00 17.99 16.23
CA ASN A 229 -40.34 18.32 14.98
C ASN A 229 -39.64 19.67 15.17
N HIS A 230 -38.34 19.64 15.40
CA HIS A 230 -37.48 20.81 15.36
C HIS A 230 -37.41 21.31 13.92
N ASN A 231 -38.31 22.21 13.55
CA ASN A 231 -38.10 23.07 12.39
C ASN A 231 -37.59 24.41 12.92
N PRO A 232 -36.30 24.77 12.75
CA PRO A 232 -35.92 26.17 12.87
C PRO A 232 -36.69 26.93 11.78
N ILE A 233 -37.47 27.93 12.19
CA ILE A 233 -38.03 28.91 11.27
C ILE A 233 -36.83 29.64 10.66
N ILE A 234 -36.52 29.35 9.40
CA ILE A 234 -35.63 30.19 8.60
C ILE A 234 -36.43 31.45 8.29
N ASP A 235 -36.18 32.50 9.06
CA ASP A 235 -36.68 33.84 8.78
C ASP A 235 -35.86 34.42 7.62
N ASN A 236 -36.42 34.39 6.42
CA ASN A 236 -35.78 34.86 5.19
C ASN A 236 -36.12 36.33 4.88
N THR A 237 -36.55 37.11 5.87
CA THR A 237 -37.08 38.47 5.65
C THR A 237 -36.03 39.60 5.79
N ASN A 238 -34.75 39.31 5.99
CA ASN A 238 -33.69 40.33 6.00
C ASN A 238 -32.39 39.84 5.35
N PRO A 239 -32.02 40.29 4.14
CA PRO A 239 -30.78 39.85 3.48
C PRO A 239 -29.52 40.61 3.96
N ASN A 240 -29.63 41.47 4.98
CA ASN A 240 -28.55 42.39 5.39
C ASN A 240 -28.37 42.53 6.90
N THR A 241 -28.35 41.43 7.64
CA THR A 241 -27.81 41.41 9.00
C THR A 241 -26.54 40.57 9.01
N HIS A 242 -25.42 41.28 9.22
CA HIS A 242 -24.07 40.81 9.48
C HIS A 242 -23.94 39.30 9.73
N LEU A 243 -23.15 38.61 8.89
CA LEU A 243 -22.65 37.27 9.15
C LEU A 243 -22.31 37.15 10.64
N ASN A 244 -23.08 36.34 11.35
CA ASN A 244 -22.80 35.99 12.73
C ASN A 244 -21.33 35.54 12.80
N SER A 245 -20.48 36.30 13.46
CA SER A 245 -19.08 35.99 13.79
C SER A 245 -18.94 34.67 14.57
N SER A 246 -20.06 34.11 15.03
CA SER A 246 -20.22 32.78 15.65
C SER A 246 -20.24 31.61 14.64
N LEU A 247 -20.69 31.82 13.39
CA LEU A 247 -20.72 30.77 12.35
C LEU A 247 -19.43 30.68 11.54
N GLN A 248 -18.64 31.76 11.48
CA GLN A 248 -17.29 31.78 10.88
C GLN A 248 -16.34 30.72 11.46
N PRO A 249 -16.21 30.52 12.79
CA PRO A 249 -15.35 29.46 13.33
C PRO A 249 -15.88 28.06 13.06
N VAL A 250 -17.21 27.87 12.93
CA VAL A 250 -17.80 26.55 12.58
C VAL A 250 -17.58 26.25 11.11
N LEU A 251 -17.77 27.22 10.22
CA LEU A 251 -17.43 27.13 8.80
C LEU A 251 -15.93 26.89 8.62
N ASN A 252 -15.07 27.63 9.31
CA ASN A 252 -13.62 27.41 9.26
C ASN A 252 -13.23 26.05 9.80
N LYS A 253 -13.89 25.56 10.86
CA LYS A 253 -13.66 24.19 11.38
C LYS A 253 -14.17 23.11 10.41
N GLN A 254 -15.29 23.33 9.73
CA GLN A 254 -15.79 22.42 8.69
C GLN A 254 -14.90 22.44 7.46
N TYR A 255 -14.42 23.61 7.03
CA TYR A 255 -13.42 23.73 5.96
C TYR A 255 -12.09 23.10 6.36
N GLU A 256 -11.62 23.29 7.60
CA GLU A 256 -10.42 22.66 8.12
C GLU A 256 -10.58 21.15 8.19
N GLN A 257 -11.74 20.65 8.63
CA GLN A 257 -12.06 19.22 8.61
C GLN A 257 -12.09 18.67 7.18
N ILE A 258 -12.75 19.35 6.24
CA ILE A 258 -12.78 18.96 4.82
C ILE A 258 -11.37 18.96 4.23
N VAL A 259 -10.53 19.93 4.59
CA VAL A 259 -9.13 19.99 4.14
C VAL A 259 -8.32 18.86 4.77
N ILE A 260 -8.54 18.52 6.04
CA ILE A 260 -7.90 17.37 6.70
C ILE A 260 -8.33 16.07 6.02
N ASP A 261 -9.62 15.88 5.81
CA ASP A 261 -10.20 14.69 5.17
C ASP A 261 -9.71 14.57 3.72
N LEU A 262 -9.65 15.68 2.96
CA LEU A 262 -9.08 15.72 1.61
C LEU A 262 -7.58 15.45 1.61
N THR A 263 -6.84 15.98 2.58
CA THR A 263 -5.39 15.75 2.68
C THR A 263 -5.11 14.29 3.00
N GLN A 264 -5.88 13.71 3.93
CA GLN A 264 -5.81 12.28 4.26
C GLN A 264 -6.19 11.41 3.07
N LEU A 265 -7.22 11.80 2.30
CA LEU A 265 -7.60 11.12 1.06
C LEU A 265 -6.50 11.22 -0.01
N ILE A 266 -5.86 12.39 -0.15
CA ILE A 266 -4.73 12.59 -1.07
C ILE A 266 -3.52 11.76 -0.62
N GLU A 267 -3.19 11.73 0.67
CA GLU A 267 -2.09 10.91 1.21
C GLU A 267 -2.35 9.42 1.01
N ASN A 268 -3.58 8.96 1.24
CA ASN A 268 -4.00 7.58 0.97
C ASN A 268 -3.90 7.26 -0.53
N LEU A 269 -4.38 8.14 -1.41
CA LEU A 269 -4.24 7.96 -2.87
C LEU A 269 -2.78 7.96 -3.31
N ILE A 270 -1.92 8.79 -2.71
CA ILE A 270 -0.48 8.80 -3.02
C ILE A 270 0.16 7.50 -2.56
N SER A 271 -0.19 7.00 -1.38
CA SER A 271 0.30 5.71 -0.84
C SER A 271 -0.13 4.53 -1.73
N GLU A 272 -1.42 4.45 -2.08
CA GLU A 272 -1.94 3.42 -2.98
C GLU A 272 -1.33 3.53 -4.39
N ASN A 273 -1.21 4.73 -4.95
CA ASN A 273 -0.54 4.94 -6.23
C ASN A 273 0.94 4.56 -6.20
N HIS A 274 1.63 4.79 -5.08
CA HIS A 274 3.02 4.37 -4.90
C HIS A 274 3.13 2.83 -4.90
N LYS A 275 2.20 2.14 -4.22
CA LYS A 275 2.10 0.66 -4.27
C LYS A 275 1.87 0.17 -5.69
N PHE A 276 0.94 0.75 -6.44
CA PHE A 276 0.70 0.44 -7.86
C PHE A 276 1.94 0.70 -8.73
N SER A 277 2.61 1.84 -8.57
CA SER A 277 3.80 2.17 -9.34
C SER A 277 4.92 1.17 -9.11
N ARG A 278 5.13 0.76 -7.86
CA ARG A 278 6.15 -0.23 -7.49
C ARG A 278 5.78 -1.63 -7.99
N PHE A 279 4.51 -2.02 -7.91
CA PHE A 279 4.00 -3.26 -8.50
C PHE A 279 4.21 -3.31 -10.03
N ILE A 280 3.90 -2.22 -10.74
CA ILE A 280 4.12 -2.11 -12.19
C ILE A 280 5.62 -2.23 -12.52
N LYS A 281 6.51 -1.62 -11.73
CA LYS A 281 7.96 -1.77 -11.90
C LYS A 281 8.41 -3.23 -11.75
N LEU A 282 7.91 -3.94 -10.75
CA LEU A 282 8.25 -5.37 -10.57
C LEU A 282 7.70 -6.22 -11.72
N ILE A 283 6.48 -5.97 -12.18
CA ILE A 283 5.91 -6.64 -13.36
C ILE A 283 6.77 -6.37 -14.61
N ASN A 284 7.17 -5.12 -14.83
CA ASN A 284 8.02 -4.77 -15.96
C ASN A 284 9.39 -5.44 -15.87
N ASN A 285 9.98 -5.51 -14.67
CA ASN A 285 11.23 -6.23 -14.43
C ASN A 285 11.08 -7.74 -14.66
N TYR A 286 9.95 -8.32 -14.24
CA TYR A 286 9.60 -9.71 -14.53
C TYR A 286 9.48 -9.95 -16.04
N TYR A 287 8.73 -9.13 -16.77
CA TYR A 287 8.60 -9.25 -18.22
C TYR A 287 9.91 -8.99 -18.96
N GLN A 288 10.76 -8.06 -18.50
CA GLN A 288 12.10 -7.86 -19.03
C GLN A 288 12.96 -9.11 -18.82
N SER A 289 12.95 -9.69 -17.63
CA SER A 289 13.70 -10.91 -17.31
C SER A 289 13.21 -12.09 -18.14
N LEU A 290 11.89 -12.26 -18.26
CA LEU A 290 11.26 -13.27 -19.10
C LEU A 290 11.62 -13.08 -20.57
N ASN A 291 11.55 -11.84 -21.10
CA ASN A 291 11.90 -11.55 -22.49
C ASN A 291 13.39 -11.76 -22.79
N ILE A 292 14.28 -11.41 -21.85
CA ILE A 292 15.73 -11.65 -21.98
C ILE A 292 16.02 -13.15 -22.01
N GLN A 293 15.34 -13.94 -21.19
CA GLN A 293 15.50 -15.38 -21.20
C GLN A 293 14.89 -16.00 -22.46
N LEU A 294 13.73 -15.52 -22.92
CA LEU A 294 13.12 -15.98 -24.17
C LEU A 294 13.99 -15.63 -25.39
N SER A 295 14.67 -14.47 -25.38
CA SER A 295 15.49 -14.01 -26.51
C SER A 295 16.90 -14.60 -26.54
N ASN A 296 17.50 -14.90 -25.38
CA ASN A 296 18.84 -15.49 -25.30
C ASN A 296 18.84 -17.01 -25.55
N ILE A 297 17.68 -17.68 -25.50
CA ILE A 297 17.60 -19.11 -25.81
C ILE A 297 17.53 -19.31 -27.33
N ASN A 298 18.71 -19.35 -27.95
CA ASN A 298 18.89 -19.95 -29.27
C ASN A 298 18.40 -21.41 -29.25
N HIS A 299 17.16 -21.64 -29.68
CA HIS A 299 16.51 -22.82 -30.31
C HIS A 299 17.01 -24.28 -30.07
N LYS A 300 17.92 -24.58 -29.15
CA LYS A 300 18.51 -25.94 -29.04
C LYS A 300 18.39 -26.60 -27.68
N HIS A 301 18.20 -25.88 -26.58
CA HIS A 301 17.88 -26.47 -25.29
C HIS A 301 17.15 -25.43 -24.44
N LEU A 302 15.81 -25.50 -24.38
CA LEU A 302 15.14 -24.89 -23.23
C LEU A 302 15.24 -25.90 -22.09
N ASP A 303 15.53 -25.40 -20.91
CA ASP A 303 15.44 -26.17 -19.69
C ASP A 303 14.42 -25.41 -18.85
N VAL A 304 13.26 -26.02 -18.59
CA VAL A 304 12.09 -25.43 -17.90
C VAL A 304 12.48 -24.74 -16.59
N ARG A 305 13.59 -25.17 -15.99
CA ARG A 305 14.19 -24.61 -14.76
C ARG A 305 14.78 -23.21 -14.92
N SER A 306 14.95 -22.68 -16.12
CA SER A 306 15.54 -21.35 -16.32
C SER A 306 14.51 -20.22 -16.28
N LEU A 307 13.21 -20.51 -16.44
CA LEU A 307 12.15 -19.49 -16.46
C LEU A 307 11.92 -18.93 -15.05
N PRO A 308 11.84 -17.60 -14.86
CA PRO A 308 11.75 -17.01 -13.53
C PRO A 308 10.32 -17.23 -13.04
N ASN A 309 10.14 -17.87 -11.88
CA ASN A 309 8.82 -18.01 -11.29
C ASN A 309 8.31 -16.63 -10.84
N PRO A 310 7.08 -16.22 -11.20
CA PRO A 310 6.51 -14.96 -10.73
C PRO A 310 6.48 -14.83 -9.21
N SER A 311 6.43 -15.95 -8.46
CA SER A 311 6.49 -15.94 -6.98
C SER A 311 7.85 -15.51 -6.42
N ASP A 312 8.94 -15.75 -7.14
CA ASP A 312 10.29 -15.44 -6.65
C ASP A 312 10.65 -13.96 -6.85
N LEU A 313 9.90 -13.25 -7.70
CA LEU A 313 10.14 -11.85 -8.09
C LEU A 313 9.03 -10.89 -7.65
N ILE A 314 7.81 -11.38 -7.35
CA ILE A 314 6.66 -10.55 -6.96
C ILE A 314 6.13 -11.04 -5.61
N ASP A 315 6.71 -10.55 -4.51
CA ASP A 315 6.18 -10.77 -3.15
C ASP A 315 5.20 -9.67 -2.77
N LEU A 316 3.91 -10.01 -2.68
CA LEU A 316 2.86 -9.08 -2.28
C LEU A 316 2.94 -8.68 -0.80
N ASN A 317 3.63 -9.47 0.05
CA ASN A 317 3.72 -9.21 1.48
C ASN A 317 4.65 -8.04 1.82
N GLU A 318 5.62 -7.75 0.93
CA GLU A 318 6.49 -6.56 1.04
C GLU A 318 5.67 -5.25 0.94
N PHE A 319 4.51 -5.29 0.28
CA PHE A 319 3.66 -4.10 0.07
C PHE A 319 2.65 -3.86 1.21
N THR A 320 2.30 -4.91 1.95
CA THR A 320 1.37 -4.85 3.08
C THR A 320 2.09 -4.61 4.42
N GLY A 321 3.40 -4.83 4.49
CA GLY A 321 4.21 -4.75 5.71
C GLY A 321 4.63 -3.34 6.13
N ASP A 322 4.62 -2.35 5.23
CA ASP A 322 5.01 -0.95 5.53
C ASP A 322 3.90 -0.12 6.21
N LEU A 323 2.84 -0.76 6.70
CA LEU A 323 1.81 -0.11 7.50
C LEU A 323 2.18 -0.20 8.98
N ASP A 324 2.71 0.92 9.51
CA ASP A 324 2.84 1.15 10.94
C ASP A 324 1.53 0.76 11.66
N PRO A 325 1.59 -0.04 12.74
CA PRO A 325 0.42 -0.45 13.52
C PRO A 325 -0.30 0.72 14.22
N ALA A 326 0.19 1.96 14.07
CA ALA A 326 -0.42 3.16 14.59
C ALA A 326 -1.58 3.72 13.72
N ASN A 327 -1.77 3.23 12.49
CA ASN A 327 -2.74 3.83 11.53
C ASN A 327 -4.07 3.07 11.38
N ILE A 328 -4.48 2.32 12.42
CA ILE A 328 -5.68 1.46 12.44
C ILE A 328 -7.00 2.27 12.33
N ASN A 329 -6.96 3.58 12.55
CA ASN A 329 -8.14 4.47 12.45
C ASN A 329 -8.52 4.82 11.00
N SER A 330 -7.75 4.39 9.99
CA SER A 330 -8.02 4.67 8.57
C SER A 330 -8.93 3.64 7.88
N LYS A 331 -9.38 2.60 8.60
CA LYS A 331 -10.22 1.53 8.05
C LYS A 331 -11.59 2.00 7.57
N ASP A 332 -12.17 3.01 8.21
CA ASP A 332 -13.50 3.50 7.82
C ASP A 332 -13.44 4.44 6.60
N SER A 333 -12.26 4.93 6.22
CA SER A 333 -12.03 5.75 5.01
C SER A 333 -11.51 4.94 3.81
N LEU A 334 -11.25 3.65 4.02
CA LEU A 334 -10.73 2.72 3.01
C LEU A 334 -11.84 2.11 2.14
N ASP A 335 -13.12 2.22 2.51
CA ASP A 335 -14.23 1.67 1.73
C ASP A 335 -14.56 2.49 0.47
N GLU A 336 -14.10 3.74 0.36
CA GLU A 336 -14.33 4.60 -0.83
C GLU A 336 -13.19 4.51 -1.87
N ILE A 337 -12.03 3.97 -1.51
CA ILE A 337 -10.88 3.83 -2.41
C ILE A 337 -10.68 2.35 -2.71
N GLU A 338 -10.74 1.95 -3.98
CA GLU A 338 -10.45 0.57 -4.38
C GLU A 338 -9.07 0.14 -3.88
N SER A 339 -9.05 -0.73 -2.88
CA SER A 339 -7.81 -1.22 -2.26
C SER A 339 -6.91 -1.90 -3.29
N PHE A 340 -5.60 -1.58 -3.25
CA PHE A 340 -4.56 -2.17 -4.09
C PHE A 340 -4.66 -3.70 -4.19
N GLU A 341 -5.02 -4.37 -3.10
CA GLU A 341 -5.14 -5.82 -3.03
C GLU A 341 -6.26 -6.40 -3.90
N TYR A 342 -7.36 -5.67 -4.09
CA TYR A 342 -8.50 -6.13 -4.89
C TYR A 342 -8.17 -6.20 -6.39
N ILE A 343 -7.39 -5.25 -6.90
CA ILE A 343 -6.99 -5.19 -8.33
C ILE A 343 -5.76 -6.06 -8.60
N THR A 344 -4.80 -6.10 -7.68
CA THR A 344 -3.52 -6.79 -7.90
C THR A 344 -3.62 -8.31 -7.82
N LYS A 345 -4.48 -8.88 -6.95
CA LYS A 345 -4.66 -10.34 -6.85
C LYS A 345 -5.12 -11.00 -8.15
N PRO A 346 -6.20 -10.51 -8.82
CA PRO A 346 -6.60 -11.04 -10.13
C PRO A 346 -5.53 -10.88 -11.21
N LEU A 347 -4.81 -9.75 -11.21
CA LEU A 347 -3.78 -9.47 -12.20
C LEU A 347 -2.58 -10.40 -12.02
N LEU A 348 -2.13 -10.61 -10.78
CA LEU A 348 -1.06 -11.55 -10.47
C LEU A 348 -1.47 -12.99 -10.80
N ASN A 349 -2.72 -13.38 -10.55
CA ASN A 349 -3.25 -14.69 -10.98
C ASN A 349 -3.19 -14.85 -12.50
N ASN A 350 -3.48 -13.81 -13.27
CA ASN A 350 -3.33 -13.85 -14.73
C ASN A 350 -1.86 -13.94 -15.16
N VAL A 351 -0.93 -13.29 -14.44
CA VAL A 351 0.51 -13.45 -14.67
C VAL A 351 0.97 -14.88 -14.38
N TYR A 352 0.49 -15.51 -13.31
CA TYR A 352 0.76 -16.93 -13.01
C TYR A 352 0.20 -17.86 -14.09
N LYS A 353 -1.03 -17.63 -14.56
CA LYS A 353 -1.60 -18.42 -15.66
C LYS A 353 -0.77 -18.27 -16.93
N ASN A 354 -0.33 -17.05 -17.27
CA ASN A 354 0.54 -16.82 -18.41
C ASN A 354 1.90 -17.51 -18.25
N TYR A 355 2.50 -17.49 -17.05
CA TYR A 355 3.71 -18.24 -16.76
C TYR A 355 3.49 -19.75 -17.01
N HIS A 356 2.41 -20.34 -16.50
CA HIS A 356 2.11 -21.75 -16.73
C HIS A 356 1.85 -22.06 -18.21
N TYR A 357 1.16 -21.19 -18.95
CA TYR A 357 0.97 -21.38 -20.39
C TYR A 357 2.28 -21.31 -21.16
N VAL A 358 3.17 -20.36 -20.82
CA VAL A 358 4.50 -20.26 -21.42
C VAL A 358 5.36 -21.46 -21.04
N SER A 359 5.36 -21.87 -19.78
CA SER A 359 6.06 -23.07 -19.30
C SER A 359 5.60 -24.32 -20.03
N ASN A 360 4.28 -24.50 -20.18
CA ASN A 360 3.72 -25.64 -20.91
C ASN A 360 4.07 -25.59 -22.41
N LEU A 361 4.11 -24.39 -23.02
CA LEU A 361 4.55 -24.24 -24.41
C LEU A 361 6.05 -24.58 -24.55
N VAL A 362 6.88 -24.16 -23.60
CA VAL A 362 8.29 -24.51 -23.56
C VAL A 362 8.48 -26.01 -23.37
N GLU A 363 7.75 -26.64 -22.44
CA GLU A 363 7.74 -28.09 -22.27
C GLU A 363 7.27 -28.83 -23.52
N LEU A 364 6.28 -28.31 -24.25
CA LEU A 364 5.82 -28.87 -25.53
C LEU A 364 6.88 -28.73 -26.63
N VAL A 365 7.63 -27.63 -26.65
CA VAL A 365 8.75 -27.42 -27.58
C VAL A 365 9.94 -28.29 -27.21
N ASP A 366 10.25 -28.47 -25.93
CA ASP A 366 11.31 -29.36 -25.46
C ASP A 366 10.96 -30.83 -25.67
N SER A 367 9.72 -31.24 -25.39
CA SER A 367 9.26 -32.60 -25.69
C SER A 367 9.17 -32.88 -27.18
N ASN A 368 8.75 -31.92 -28.01
CA ASN A 368 8.82 -32.06 -29.47
C ASN A 368 10.25 -32.05 -29.99
N SER A 369 11.16 -31.23 -29.45
CA SER A 369 12.57 -31.25 -29.85
C SER A 369 13.27 -32.53 -29.39
N ALA A 370 12.91 -33.08 -28.22
CA ALA A 370 13.35 -34.40 -27.77
C ALA A 370 12.80 -35.51 -28.67
N GLN A 371 11.54 -35.45 -29.11
CA GLN A 371 10.98 -36.38 -30.09
C GLN A 371 11.58 -36.20 -31.50
N ILE A 372 11.95 -34.99 -31.91
CA ILE A 372 12.66 -34.75 -33.17
C ILE A 372 14.10 -35.26 -33.09
N ASN A 373 14.79 -35.10 -31.96
CA ASN A 373 16.15 -35.63 -31.75
C ASN A 373 16.18 -37.16 -31.56
N GLU A 374 15.14 -37.78 -30.99
CA GLU A 374 14.98 -39.24 -30.95
C GLU A 374 14.56 -39.81 -32.31
N ASN A 375 13.73 -39.10 -33.09
CA ASN A 375 13.34 -39.56 -34.43
C ASN A 375 14.40 -39.29 -35.51
N GLU A 376 15.22 -38.23 -35.42
CA GLU A 376 16.34 -38.04 -36.34
C GLU A 376 17.45 -39.08 -36.10
N ASN A 377 17.73 -39.47 -34.85
CA ASN A 377 18.68 -40.54 -34.57
C ASN A 377 18.10 -41.94 -34.73
N GLY A 378 16.81 -42.17 -34.41
CA GLY A 378 16.17 -43.48 -34.49
C GLY A 378 15.68 -43.86 -35.89
N PHE A 379 15.18 -42.91 -36.69
CA PHE A 379 14.80 -43.14 -38.09
C PHE A 379 16.03 -43.18 -39.00
N SER A 380 17.04 -42.34 -38.74
CA SER A 380 18.32 -42.43 -39.45
C SER A 380 19.11 -43.66 -39.03
N SER A 381 19.12 -44.08 -37.76
CA SER A 381 19.76 -45.35 -37.33
C SER A 381 19.14 -46.55 -38.04
N LYS A 382 17.81 -46.69 -38.04
CA LYS A 382 17.15 -47.81 -38.73
C LYS A 382 17.39 -47.78 -40.23
N LYS A 383 17.34 -46.61 -40.86
CA LYS A 383 17.62 -46.46 -42.30
C LYS A 383 19.09 -46.69 -42.63
N ILE A 384 20.01 -46.29 -41.75
CA ILE A 384 21.45 -46.55 -41.86
C ILE A 384 21.75 -48.03 -41.66
N ASP A 385 21.06 -48.70 -40.73
CA ASP A 385 21.21 -50.14 -40.51
C ASP A 385 20.59 -50.95 -41.66
N GLU A 386 19.43 -50.55 -42.19
CA GLU A 386 18.89 -51.11 -43.44
C GLU A 386 19.88 -50.92 -44.60
N LEU A 387 20.39 -49.70 -44.81
CA LEU A 387 21.38 -49.42 -45.85
C LEU A 387 22.69 -50.20 -45.64
N LYS A 388 23.14 -50.42 -44.40
CA LYS A 388 24.31 -51.27 -44.11
C LYS A 388 24.03 -52.72 -44.46
N THR A 389 22.85 -53.24 -44.12
CA THR A 389 22.47 -54.61 -44.48
C THR A 389 22.32 -54.78 -45.99
N GLU A 390 21.77 -53.79 -46.70
CA GLU A 390 21.71 -53.79 -48.16
C GLU A 390 23.10 -53.73 -48.77
N LEU A 391 24.01 -52.91 -48.23
CA LEU A 391 25.40 -52.84 -48.69
C LEU A 391 26.14 -54.15 -48.43
N GLU A 392 25.88 -54.83 -47.31
CA GLU A 392 26.42 -56.16 -47.01
C GLU A 392 25.88 -57.24 -47.97
N ILE A 393 24.59 -57.21 -48.29
CA ILE A 393 23.99 -58.11 -49.29
C ILE A 393 24.55 -57.84 -50.68
N VAL A 394 24.68 -56.58 -51.09
CA VAL A 394 25.24 -56.21 -52.40
C VAL A 394 26.70 -56.61 -52.49
N THR A 395 27.51 -56.35 -51.45
CA THR A 395 28.93 -56.75 -51.46
C THR A 395 29.09 -58.27 -51.49
N ARG A 396 28.26 -59.03 -50.77
CA ARG A 396 28.23 -60.49 -50.87
C ARG A 396 27.84 -60.97 -52.26
N ASN A 397 26.78 -60.41 -52.85
CA ASN A 397 26.36 -60.73 -54.21
C ASN A 397 27.43 -60.39 -55.24
N TRP A 398 28.15 -59.29 -55.06
CA TRP A 398 29.30 -58.93 -55.88
C TRP A 398 30.46 -59.91 -55.72
N GLN A 399 30.76 -60.36 -54.51
CA GLN A 399 31.79 -61.39 -54.28
C GLN A 399 31.39 -62.73 -54.91
N ASP A 400 30.13 -63.13 -54.81
CA ASP A 400 29.62 -64.35 -55.44
C ASP A 400 29.58 -64.21 -56.98
N ALA A 401 29.27 -63.02 -57.51
CA ALA A 401 29.39 -62.71 -58.94
C ALA A 401 30.85 -62.79 -59.42
N ILE A 402 31.81 -62.27 -58.64
CA ILE A 402 33.23 -62.38 -58.94
C ILE A 402 33.69 -63.85 -58.90
N LYS A 403 33.29 -64.62 -57.88
CA LYS A 403 33.61 -66.05 -57.81
C LYS A 403 33.01 -66.85 -58.95
N THR A 404 31.77 -66.56 -59.34
CA THR A 404 31.16 -67.22 -60.50
C THR A 404 31.88 -66.83 -61.78
N LEU A 405 32.30 -65.57 -61.95
CA LEU A 405 33.10 -65.13 -63.09
C LEU A 405 34.49 -65.78 -63.10
N GLU A 406 35.15 -65.93 -61.95
CA GLU A 406 36.39 -66.70 -61.81
C GLU A 406 36.18 -68.18 -62.12
N ASN A 407 35.09 -68.78 -61.65
CA ASN A 407 34.74 -70.16 -61.99
C ASN A 407 34.48 -70.33 -63.48
N TRP A 408 33.80 -69.37 -64.13
CA TRP A 408 33.62 -69.33 -65.58
C TRP A 408 34.95 -69.17 -66.33
N LYS A 409 35.83 -68.29 -65.85
CA LYS A 409 37.18 -68.12 -66.41
C LYS A 409 38.01 -69.39 -66.27
N ASN A 410 37.93 -70.08 -65.14
CA ASN A 410 38.58 -71.37 -64.94
C ASN A 410 37.95 -72.46 -65.82
N TYR A 411 36.63 -72.42 -66.04
CA TYR A 411 35.93 -73.29 -66.99
C TYR A 411 36.32 -73.02 -68.45
N GLN A 412 36.62 -71.76 -68.79
CA GLN A 412 37.09 -71.37 -70.11
C GLN A 412 38.56 -71.77 -70.31
N GLN A 413 39.41 -71.61 -69.30
CA GLN A 413 40.79 -72.08 -69.32
C GLN A 413 40.93 -73.61 -69.32
N THR A 414 39.94 -74.34 -68.81
CA THR A 414 39.91 -75.81 -68.85
C THR A 414 39.23 -76.38 -70.10
N ASN A 415 38.65 -75.53 -70.97
CA ASN A 415 38.10 -75.91 -72.27
C ASN A 415 38.95 -75.41 -73.46
N ASP A 416 40.05 -74.69 -73.20
CA ASP A 416 41.04 -74.24 -74.19
C ASP A 416 42.37 -75.05 -74.13
N ASP A 417 42.40 -76.16 -73.37
CA ASP A 417 43.36 -77.28 -73.44
C ASP A 417 42.61 -78.54 -73.94
#